data_AF-A0A3S4HNL1-F1
#
_entry.id   AF-A0A3S4HNL1-F1
#
_cell.length_a   1.000
_cell.length_b   1.000
_cell.length_c   1.000
_cell.angle_alpha   90.00
_cell.angle_beta   90.00
_cell.angle_gamma   90.00
#
_symmetry.space_group_name_H-M   'P 1'
#
loop_
_entity.id
_entity.type
_entity.pdbx_description
1 polymer ?
#
loop_
_entity_poly.entity_id
_entity_poly.type
_entity_poly.pdbx_seq_one_letter_code
_entity_poly.pdbx_strand_id
1 'polypeptide(L)'
;MLRIKQSIINQLLQGCGLDELKKAVNTAIALEFSTIPPYLTGLFSIMPGSNQRASALIQSVVTEEMLHLTLASNILIAIGGNPDIVAIGRSLVYPGRCRTR
;
A
#
# COMPACT_ATOMS: atom_id res chain seq x y z
N MET A 1 -3.80 9.40 -4.89
CA MET A 1 -4.02 8.17 -5.68
C MET A 1 -2.73 7.76 -6.39
N LEU A 2 -2.22 6.57 -6.09
CA LEU A 2 -1.01 6.02 -6.69
C LEU A 2 -1.21 5.80 -8.20
N ARG A 3 -0.37 6.43 -9.03
CA ARG A 3 -0.35 6.18 -10.48
C ARG A 3 0.38 4.87 -10.74
N ILE A 4 -0.35 3.85 -11.18
CA ILE A 4 0.24 2.59 -11.65
C ILE A 4 1.06 2.89 -12.91
N LYS A 5 2.30 2.39 -12.98
CA LYS A 5 3.14 2.54 -14.16
C LYS A 5 2.48 1.80 -15.34
N GLN A 6 2.28 2.49 -16.47
CA GLN A 6 1.68 1.91 -17.66
C GLN A 6 2.45 0.68 -18.18
N SER A 7 3.76 0.62 -17.93
CA SER A 7 4.58 -0.55 -18.26
C SER A 7 4.10 -1.83 -17.57
N ILE A 8 3.64 -1.73 -16.32
CA ILE A 8 3.13 -2.87 -15.56
C ILE A 8 1.80 -3.33 -16.15
N ILE A 9 0.92 -2.38 -16.49
CA ILE A 9 -0.38 -2.70 -17.15
C ILE A 9 -0.14 -3.41 -18.48
N ASN A 10 0.79 -2.90 -19.29
CA ASN A 10 1.10 -3.51 -20.58
C ASN A 10 1.71 -4.91 -20.42
N GLN A 11 2.52 -5.15 -19.39
CA GLN A 11 3.03 -6.49 -19.06
C GLN A 11 1.91 -7.45 -18.66
N LEU A 12 0.94 -7.00 -17.85
CA LEU A 12 -0.22 -7.80 -17.46
C LEU A 12 -1.09 -8.18 -18.69
N LEU A 13 -1.28 -7.24 -19.62
CA LEU A 13 -2.09 -7.44 -20.82
C LEU A 13 -1.44 -8.35 -21.88
N GLN A 14 -0.12 -8.51 -21.86
CA GLN A 14 0.61 -9.34 -22.84
C GLN A 14 0.71 -10.83 -22.46
N GLY A 15 -0.09 -11.29 -21.49
CA GLY A 15 -0.14 -12.69 -21.08
C GLY A 15 0.76 -12.98 -19.88
N CYS A 16 0.63 -12.20 -18.80
CA CYS A 16 1.29 -12.54 -17.55
C CYS A 16 0.72 -13.85 -17.00
N GLY A 17 1.58 -14.74 -16.54
CA GLY A 17 1.15 -15.94 -15.82
C GLY A 17 0.45 -15.56 -14.51
N LEU A 18 -0.44 -16.42 -14.02
CA LEU A 18 -1.13 -16.24 -12.73
C LEU A 18 -0.15 -15.89 -11.59
N ASP A 19 1.06 -16.44 -11.61
CA ASP A 19 2.11 -16.19 -10.62
C ASP A 19 2.67 -14.76 -10.68
N GLU A 20 2.77 -14.17 -11.87
CA GLU A 20 3.22 -12.79 -12.03
C GLU A 20 2.15 -11.82 -11.52
N LEU A 21 0.87 -12.10 -11.80
CA LEU A 21 -0.24 -11.34 -11.24
C LEU A 21 -0.24 -11.41 -9.71
N LYS A 22 -0.11 -12.61 -9.12
CA LYS A 22 0.01 -12.79 -7.66
C LYS A 22 1.16 -11.98 -7.08
N LYS A 23 2.33 -11.98 -7.72
CA LYS A 23 3.49 -11.16 -7.29
C LYS A 23 3.21 -9.67 -7.36
N ALA A 24 2.56 -9.20 -8.43
CA ALA A 24 2.20 -7.80 -8.59
C ALA A 24 1.22 -7.34 -7.52
N VAL A 25 0.16 -8.12 -7.26
CA VAL A 25 -0.82 -7.82 -6.22
C VAL A 25 -0.17 -7.86 -4.83
N ASN A 26 0.69 -8.85 -4.54
CA ASN A 26 1.41 -8.91 -3.26
C ASN A 26 2.36 -7.72 -3.07
N THR A 27 2.96 -7.21 -4.15
CA THR A 27 3.75 -5.97 -4.12
C THR A 27 2.88 -4.76 -3.81
N ALA A 28 1.65 -4.70 -4.34
CA ALA A 28 0.70 -3.64 -4.02
C ALA A 28 0.29 -3.69 -2.54
N ILE A 29 -0.04 -4.87 -2.00
CA ILE A 29 -0.35 -5.05 -0.57
C ILE A 29 0.79 -4.52 0.31
N ALA A 30 2.04 -4.89 -0.01
CA ALA A 30 3.21 -4.41 0.73
C ALA A 30 3.39 -2.89 0.64
N LEU A 31 3.08 -2.29 -0.52
CA LEU A 31 3.13 -0.85 -0.72
C LEU A 31 2.08 -0.13 0.14
N GLU A 32 0.80 -0.49 0.04
CA GLU A 32 -0.29 0.13 0.81
C GLU A 32 -0.07 -0.08 2.32
N PHE A 33 0.42 -1.24 2.75
CA PHE A 33 0.71 -1.44 4.17
C PHE A 33 1.90 -0.59 4.66
N SER A 34 2.88 -0.33 3.81
CA SER A 34 4.05 0.48 4.16
C SER A 34 3.76 1.98 4.34
N THR A 35 2.63 2.47 3.84
CA THR A 35 2.25 3.90 3.96
C THR A 35 1.46 4.17 5.24
N ILE A 36 0.75 3.17 5.78
CA ILE A 36 -0.09 3.32 6.98
C ILE A 36 0.73 3.78 8.20
N PRO A 37 1.85 3.15 8.60
CA PRO A 37 2.60 3.59 9.78
C PRO A 37 3.16 5.01 9.65
N PRO A 38 3.82 5.42 8.54
CA PRO A 38 4.26 6.80 8.36
C PRO A 38 3.15 7.85 8.45
N TYR A 39 1.99 7.59 7.83
CA TYR A 39 0.87 8.52 7.91
C TYR A 39 0.28 8.61 9.32
N LEU A 40 0.15 7.48 10.03
CA LEU A 40 -0.28 7.47 11.43
C LEU A 40 0.74 8.18 12.34
N THR A 41 2.04 7.96 12.13
CA THR A 41 3.10 8.70 12.85
C THR A 41 2.98 10.20 12.60
N GLY A 42 2.76 10.61 11.35
CA GLY A 42 2.51 12.02 11.00
C GLY A 42 1.26 12.57 11.68
N LEU A 43 0.13 11.85 11.61
CA LEU A 43 -1.12 12.23 12.25
C LEU A 43 -0.97 12.43 13.76
N PHE A 44 -0.34 11.47 14.44
CA PHE A 44 -0.16 11.51 15.90
C PHE A 44 0.93 12.49 16.35
N SER A 45 1.77 13.00 15.43
CA SER A 45 2.72 14.07 15.73
C SER A 45 2.08 15.46 15.79
N ILE A 46 0.85 15.62 15.27
CA ILE A 46 0.14 16.91 15.28
C ILE A 46 -0.38 17.21 16.69
N MET A 47 0.01 18.36 17.24
CA MET A 47 -0.42 18.78 18.58
C MET A 47 -1.95 18.95 18.65
N PRO A 48 -2.61 18.52 19.74
CA PRO A 48 -4.05 18.69 19.91
C PRO A 48 -4.46 20.16 19.76
N GLY A 49 -5.55 20.41 19.01
CA GLY A 49 -6.05 21.76 18.75
C GLY A 49 -5.27 22.53 17.67
N SER A 50 -4.12 22.04 17.21
CA SER A 50 -3.35 22.63 16.10
C SER A 50 -3.69 21.97 14.77
N ASN A 51 -3.60 22.74 13.68
CA ASN A 51 -3.61 22.24 12.29
C ASN A 51 -4.71 21.19 11.98
N GLN A 52 -5.94 21.42 12.47
CA GLN A 52 -7.06 20.48 12.34
C GLN A 52 -7.31 20.03 10.90
N ARG A 53 -7.12 20.93 9.93
CA ARG A 53 -7.23 20.61 8.50
C ARG A 53 -6.19 19.58 8.05
N ALA A 54 -4.94 19.71 8.49
CA ALA A 54 -3.89 18.74 8.17
C ALA A 54 -4.17 17.38 8.82
N SER A 55 -4.63 17.39 10.07
CA SER A 55 -5.05 16.17 10.78
C SER A 55 -6.17 15.43 10.04
N ALA A 56 -7.25 16.13 9.66
CA ALA A 56 -8.35 15.55 8.90
C ALA A 56 -7.92 15.00 7.53
N LEU A 57 -7.03 15.71 6.82
CA LEU A 57 -6.48 15.26 5.54
C LEU A 57 -5.61 14.02 5.67
N ILE A 58 -4.71 13.97 6.66
CA ILE A 58 -3.88 12.78 6.88
C ILE A 58 -4.75 11.61 7.31
N GLN A 59 -5.75 11.84 8.16
CA GLN A 59 -6.69 10.80 8.58
C GLN A 59 -7.47 10.22 7.38
N SER A 60 -7.94 11.06 6.46
CA SER A 60 -8.62 10.55 5.26
C SER A 60 -7.70 9.69 4.40
N VAL A 61 -6.43 10.10 4.24
CA VAL A 61 -5.43 9.30 3.52
C VAL A 61 -5.19 7.96 4.21
N VAL A 62 -4.99 7.92 5.53
CA VAL A 62 -4.81 6.63 6.25
C VAL A 62 -6.00 5.69 6.01
N THR A 63 -7.23 6.21 6.04
CA THR A 63 -8.43 5.41 5.75
C THR A 63 -8.44 4.88 4.31
N GLU A 64 -8.02 5.70 3.33
CA GLU A 64 -7.88 5.26 1.94
C GLU A 64 -6.83 4.15 1.78
N GLU A 65 -5.65 4.27 2.41
CA GLU A 65 -4.59 3.25 2.31
C GLU A 65 -5.02 1.92 2.98
N MET A 66 -5.78 1.97 4.08
CA MET A 66 -6.40 0.77 4.69
C MET A 66 -7.45 0.12 3.78
N LEU A 67 -8.24 0.92 3.06
CA LEU A 67 -9.18 0.43 2.07
C LEU A 67 -8.43 -0.23 0.89
N HIS A 68 -7.39 0.40 0.37
CA HIS A 68 -6.58 -0.18 -0.72
C HIS A 68 -5.90 -1.49 -0.30
N LEU A 69 -5.33 -1.55 0.91
CA LEU A 69 -4.77 -2.78 1.47
C LEU A 69 -5.81 -3.89 1.49
N THR A 70 -7.03 -3.58 1.92
CA THR A 70 -8.15 -4.53 1.97
C THR A 70 -8.53 -5.01 0.57
N LEU A 71 -8.68 -4.10 -0.39
CA LEU A 71 -9.03 -4.43 -1.77
C LEU A 71 -7.96 -5.29 -2.45
N ALA A 72 -6.67 -4.92 -2.31
CA ALA A 72 -5.56 -5.69 -2.86
C ALA A 72 -5.48 -7.10 -2.23
N SER A 73 -5.72 -7.21 -0.93
CA SER A 73 -5.78 -8.50 -0.22
C SER A 73 -6.93 -9.37 -0.74
N ASN A 74 -8.12 -8.79 -0.92
CA ASN A 74 -9.28 -9.50 -1.47
C ASN A 74 -9.03 -9.99 -2.90
N ILE A 75 -8.37 -9.18 -3.74
CA ILE A 75 -7.97 -9.60 -5.09
C ILE A 75 -7.01 -10.79 -5.00
N LEU A 76 -6.00 -10.75 -4.14
CA LEU A 76 -5.05 -11.85 -3.98
C LEU A 76 -5.75 -13.15 -3.54
N ILE A 77 -6.69 -13.04 -2.59
CA ILE A 77 -7.50 -14.18 -2.13
C ILE A 77 -8.35 -14.74 -3.28
N ALA A 78 -9.01 -13.88 -4.06
CA ALA A 78 -9.88 -14.28 -5.16
C ALA A 78 -9.12 -15.05 -6.27
N ILE A 79 -7.84 -14.72 -6.51
CA ILE A 79 -6.99 -15.42 -7.47
C ILE A 79 -6.22 -16.62 -6.86
N GLY A 80 -6.60 -17.05 -5.65
CA GLY A 80 -6.05 -18.23 -4.96
C GLY A 80 -4.67 -18.00 -4.33
N GLY A 81 -4.37 -16.78 -3.88
CA GLY A 81 -3.24 -16.46 -3.03
C GLY A 81 -3.65 -16.25 -1.57
N ASN A 82 -2.67 -16.09 -0.68
CA ASN A 82 -2.91 -15.79 0.73
C ASN A 82 -2.00 -14.64 1.18
N PRO A 83 -2.54 -13.46 1.53
CA PRO A 83 -1.72 -12.33 1.96
C PRO A 83 -1.15 -12.56 3.37
N ASP A 84 0.17 -12.60 3.50
CA ASP A 84 0.85 -12.68 4.80
C ASP A 84 1.20 -11.28 5.32
N ILE A 85 0.19 -10.61 5.89
CA ILE A 85 0.33 -9.25 6.41
C ILE A 85 1.37 -9.17 7.54
N VAL A 86 1.50 -10.22 8.36
CA VAL A 86 2.44 -10.24 9.48
C VAL A 86 3.89 -10.30 8.97
N ALA A 87 4.18 -11.17 7.99
CA ALA A 87 5.49 -11.24 7.37
C ALA A 87 5.85 -9.94 6.66
N ILE A 88 4.91 -9.34 5.93
CA ILE A 88 5.10 -8.02 5.30
C ILE A 88 5.44 -6.98 6.36
N GLY A 89 4.64 -6.87 7.43
CA GLY A 89 4.86 -5.91 8.51
C GLY A 89 6.23 -6.05 9.19
N ARG A 90 6.67 -7.29 9.43
CA ARG A 90 8.01 -7.58 9.98
C ARG A 90 9.15 -7.17 9.05
N SER A 91 8.89 -7.12 7.74
CA SER A 91 9.89 -6.74 6.73
C SER A 91 10.01 -5.23 6.51
N LEU A 92 9.07 -4.44 7.05
CA LEU A 92 9.06 -2.98 6.86
C LEU A 92 10.18 -2.32 7.66
N VAL A 93 10.93 -1.45 6.99
CA VAL A 93 12.01 -0.65 7.58
C VAL A 93 11.78 0.80 7.18
N TYR A 94 11.91 1.71 8.15
CA TYR A 94 11.74 3.15 7.94
C TYR A 94 13.04 3.91 8.26
N PRO A 95 13.44 4.91 7.44
CA PRO A 95 12.83 5.28 6.17
C PRO A 95 12.99 4.16 5.12
N GLY A 96 11.95 3.94 4.32
CA GLY A 96 11.97 2.90 3.29
C GLY A 96 13.07 3.13 2.26
N ARG A 97 13.48 2.07 1.54
CA ARG A 97 14.49 2.22 0.48
C ARG A 97 13.98 3.20 -0.57
N CYS A 98 14.69 4.29 -0.75
CA CYS A 98 14.42 5.23 -1.83
C CYS A 98 14.69 4.48 -3.15
N ARG A 99 13.65 4.15 -3.92
CA ARG A 99 13.83 3.64 -5.28
C ARG A 99 14.38 4.80 -6.12
N THR A 100 15.70 4.88 -6.24
CA THR A 100 16.35 5.71 -7.26
C THR A 100 15.75 5.30 -8.60
N ARG A 101 15.13 6.26 -9.28
CA ARG A 101 14.53 6.07 -10.60
C ARG A 101 15.58 5.66 -11.62
#